data_AF-E3MY61-F1
#
_entry.id   AF-E3MY61-F1
#
_cell.length_a   1.000
_cell.length_b   1.000
_cell.length_c   1.000
_cell.angle_alpha   90.00
_cell.angle_beta   90.00
_cell.angle_gamma   90.00
#
_symmetry.space_group_name_H-M   'P 1'
#
loop_
_entity.id
_entity.type
_entity.pdbx_description
1 polymer ?
#
loop_
_entity_poly.entity_id
_entity_poly.type
_entity_poly.pdbx_seq_one_letter_code
_entity_poly.pdbx_strand_id
1 'polypeptide(L)'
;MATRHLIKGNEKAIHFTDLATIESNKAFSTFALHTTVVIVFLFGSRKLASWFRPSICDFLNEFIAMLAYCACFYSQGSSLSLKMYLFKISDVMLAHFGYTGLFFAIFLHMYICHSLNEGHGENMVILMDEGLKNTENDRYSSYLVSLIVPAHTATLIVYFLLLNLFDMIPTQPFCENSVLEPIVIVVIVCGFFCGAVLHAVLRRFHRDDKYHDVVSALIYAAVFTFSHAVIGIYAAHPFITLSRLLGCMKSININSWPIPFIIHMTLPFLGWIFASKMLRTPPSKYESIWQQRYDEELEDELNERIDLQQEQWNHGYNLRPRNNR
;
A
#
# COMPACT_ATOMS: atom_id res chain seq x y z
N MET A 1 -42.09 -22.35 -60.79
CA MET A 1 -42.30 -21.02 -60.18
C MET A 1 -42.23 -21.21 -58.68
N ALA A 2 -41.06 -20.93 -58.07
CA ALA A 2 -40.74 -19.64 -57.45
C ALA A 2 -41.43 -19.54 -56.07
N THR A 3 -40.79 -19.35 -54.93
CA THR A 3 -39.37 -19.20 -54.56
C THR A 3 -39.36 -19.41 -53.04
N ARG A 4 -38.56 -20.35 -52.51
CA ARG A 4 -38.23 -20.36 -51.08
C ARG A 4 -37.36 -19.13 -50.83
N HIS A 5 -37.87 -18.14 -50.11
CA HIS A 5 -37.04 -17.06 -49.59
C HIS A 5 -36.10 -17.64 -48.53
N LEU A 6 -34.89 -17.96 -48.98
CA LEU A 6 -33.69 -18.08 -48.15
C LEU A 6 -33.44 -16.70 -47.53
N ILE A 7 -33.94 -16.47 -46.33
CA ILE A 7 -33.31 -15.51 -45.43
C ILE A 7 -32.10 -16.24 -44.86
N LYS A 8 -30.99 -16.14 -45.58
CA LYS A 8 -29.66 -16.53 -45.10
C LYS A 8 -29.24 -15.48 -44.06
N GLY A 9 -29.82 -15.57 -42.87
CA GLY A 9 -29.33 -14.87 -41.70
C GLY A 9 -27.96 -15.46 -41.36
N ASN A 10 -26.92 -14.66 -41.58
CA ASN A 10 -25.55 -15.01 -41.24
C ASN A 10 -25.40 -14.91 -39.71
N GLU A 11 -26.01 -15.84 -38.97
CA GLU A 11 -25.72 -16.04 -37.55
C GLU A 11 -24.30 -16.59 -37.48
N LYS A 12 -23.33 -15.69 -37.28
CA LYS A 12 -21.98 -16.08 -36.86
C LYS A 12 -22.14 -16.89 -35.59
N ALA A 13 -21.97 -18.21 -35.67
CA ALA A 13 -21.81 -19.06 -34.51
C ALA A 13 -20.58 -18.57 -33.75
N ILE A 14 -20.79 -17.84 -32.66
CA ILE A 14 -19.71 -17.41 -31.77
C ILE A 14 -19.30 -18.66 -31.01
N HIS A 15 -18.10 -19.17 -31.27
CA HIS A 15 -17.59 -20.33 -30.54
C HIS A 15 -17.30 -19.93 -29.08
N PHE A 16 -17.49 -20.86 -28.13
CA PHE A 16 -17.21 -20.63 -26.70
C PHE A 16 -15.77 -20.13 -26.45
N THR A 17 -14.82 -20.55 -27.28
CA THR A 17 -13.43 -20.07 -27.28
C THR A 17 -13.30 -18.61 -27.69
N ASP A 18 -14.16 -18.13 -28.60
CA ASP A 18 -14.20 -16.72 -29.01
C ASP A 18 -14.83 -15.86 -27.91
N LEU A 19 -15.81 -16.39 -27.18
CA LEU A 19 -16.42 -15.70 -26.04
C LEU A 19 -15.43 -15.56 -24.87
N ALA A 20 -14.70 -16.63 -24.55
CA ALA A 20 -13.65 -16.62 -23.52
C ALA A 20 -12.50 -15.66 -23.86
N THR A 21 -12.12 -15.55 -25.14
CA THR A 21 -11.10 -14.59 -25.58
C THR A 21 -11.60 -13.15 -25.58
N ILE A 22 -12.88 -12.89 -25.90
CA ILE A 22 -13.48 -11.55 -25.81
C ILE A 22 -13.56 -11.07 -24.36
N GLU A 23 -14.01 -11.91 -23.42
CA GLU A 23 -14.09 -11.54 -21.99
C GLU A 23 -12.70 -11.35 -21.36
N SER A 24 -11.75 -12.24 -21.67
CA SER A 24 -10.34 -12.09 -21.32
C SER A 24 -9.73 -10.78 -21.85
N ASN A 25 -9.98 -10.44 -23.12
CA ASN A 25 -9.49 -9.19 -23.72
C ASN A 25 -10.11 -7.95 -23.07
N LYS A 26 -11.40 -8.02 -22.69
CA LYS A 26 -12.09 -6.94 -21.97
C LYS A 26 -11.51 -6.77 -20.56
N ALA A 27 -11.23 -7.87 -19.87
CA ALA A 27 -10.57 -7.87 -18.56
C ALA A 27 -9.19 -7.20 -18.63
N PHE A 28 -8.35 -7.60 -19.60
CA PHE A 28 -7.03 -7.01 -19.81
C PHE A 28 -7.10 -5.53 -20.21
N SER A 29 -8.04 -5.16 -21.07
CA SER A 29 -8.22 -3.76 -21.49
C SER A 29 -8.67 -2.86 -20.33
N THR A 30 -9.55 -3.38 -19.47
CA THR A 30 -10.00 -2.68 -18.25
C THR A 30 -8.85 -2.52 -17.26
N PHE A 31 -8.05 -3.58 -17.08
CA PHE A 31 -6.83 -3.57 -16.28
C PHE A 31 -5.83 -2.50 -16.80
N ALA A 32 -5.57 -2.49 -18.10
CA ALA A 32 -4.65 -1.55 -18.73
C ALA A 32 -5.13 -0.09 -18.58
N LEU A 33 -6.41 0.19 -18.90
CA LEU A 33 -7.00 1.51 -18.78
C LEU A 33 -6.90 2.04 -17.34
N HIS A 34 -7.24 1.22 -16.36
CA HIS A 34 -7.12 1.61 -14.95
C HIS A 34 -5.68 1.91 -14.55
N THR A 35 -4.76 1.04 -14.96
CA THR A 35 -3.33 1.22 -14.69
C THR A 35 -2.85 2.56 -15.25
N THR A 36 -3.29 2.92 -16.46
CA THR A 36 -3.02 4.25 -17.04
C THR A 36 -3.64 5.38 -16.23
N VAL A 37 -4.89 5.24 -15.76
CA VAL A 37 -5.54 6.25 -14.92
C VAL A 37 -4.78 6.46 -13.61
N VAL A 38 -4.33 5.39 -12.94
CA VAL A 38 -3.50 5.50 -11.72
C VAL A 38 -2.20 6.23 -12.00
N ILE A 39 -1.50 5.88 -13.09
CA ILE A 39 -0.27 6.55 -13.49
C ILE A 39 -0.52 8.05 -13.70
N VAL A 40 -1.55 8.41 -14.48
CA VAL A 40 -1.90 9.81 -14.76
C VAL A 40 -2.30 10.55 -13.49
N PHE A 41 -3.07 9.90 -12.61
CA PHE A 41 -3.50 10.46 -11.33
C PHE A 41 -2.30 10.73 -10.42
N LEU A 42 -1.37 9.78 -10.29
CA LEU A 42 -0.16 9.94 -9.49
C LEU A 42 0.70 11.09 -10.02
N PHE A 43 1.01 11.11 -11.32
CA PHE A 43 1.80 12.20 -11.92
C PHE A 43 1.12 13.57 -11.78
N GLY A 44 -0.18 13.65 -12.09
CA GLY A 44 -0.93 14.89 -12.06
C GLY A 44 -1.06 15.46 -10.64
N SER A 45 -1.40 14.59 -9.69
CA SER A 45 -1.65 15.01 -8.29
C SER A 45 -0.36 15.37 -7.58
N ARG A 46 0.76 14.69 -7.86
CA ARG A 46 2.08 15.04 -7.29
C ARG A 46 2.59 16.37 -7.82
N LYS A 47 2.43 16.63 -9.12
CA LYS A 47 2.76 17.93 -9.71
C LYS A 47 1.95 19.06 -9.05
N LEU A 48 0.68 18.81 -8.73
CA LEU A 48 -0.14 19.77 -7.98
C LEU A 48 0.36 19.93 -6.52
N ALA A 49 0.69 18.82 -5.85
CA ALA A 49 1.20 18.83 -4.47
C ALA A 49 2.48 19.66 -4.32
N SER A 50 3.36 19.65 -5.33
CA SER A 50 4.61 20.43 -5.34
C SER A 50 4.42 21.96 -5.31
N TRP A 51 3.20 22.46 -5.54
CA TRP A 51 2.91 23.89 -5.43
C TRP A 51 2.63 24.36 -4.01
N PHE A 52 2.51 23.43 -3.06
CA PHE A 52 2.24 23.72 -1.65
C PHE A 52 3.54 23.79 -0.83
N ARG A 53 3.43 24.29 0.40
CA ARG A 53 4.55 24.30 1.37
C ARG A 53 5.06 22.88 1.65
N PRO A 54 6.34 22.69 2.02
CA PRO A 54 6.94 21.37 2.18
C PRO A 54 6.14 20.39 3.04
N SER A 55 5.71 20.80 4.24
CA SER A 55 4.93 19.93 5.14
C SER A 55 3.56 19.52 4.57
N ILE A 56 2.92 20.42 3.80
CA ILE A 56 1.64 20.13 3.13
C ILE A 56 1.88 19.23 1.92
N CYS A 57 2.97 19.46 1.16
CA CYS A 57 3.36 18.62 0.04
C CYS A 57 3.60 17.17 0.50
N ASP A 58 4.33 16.99 1.60
CA ASP A 58 4.60 15.69 2.20
C ASP A 58 3.33 14.97 2.67
N PHE A 59 2.44 15.69 3.38
CA PHE A 59 1.13 15.16 3.74
C PHE A 59 0.32 14.73 2.52
N LEU A 60 0.28 15.57 1.47
CA LEU A 60 -0.45 15.27 0.23
C LEU A 60 0.17 14.09 -0.50
N ASN A 61 1.49 13.96 -0.56
CA ASN A 61 2.15 12.84 -1.20
C ASN A 61 1.86 11.51 -0.49
N GLU A 62 1.89 11.47 0.84
CA GLU A 62 1.46 10.31 1.63
C GLU A 62 -0.01 9.95 1.36
N PHE A 63 -0.88 10.95 1.38
CA PHE A 63 -2.30 10.78 1.10
C PHE A 63 -2.56 10.24 -0.32
N ILE A 64 -1.95 10.84 -1.34
CA ILE A 64 -2.09 10.46 -2.75
C ILE A 64 -1.56 9.05 -2.98
N ALA A 65 -0.38 8.73 -2.44
CA ALA A 65 0.23 7.42 -2.56
C ALA A 65 -0.63 6.32 -1.91
N MET A 66 -1.09 6.55 -0.67
CA MET A 66 -1.94 5.60 0.03
C MET A 66 -3.30 5.43 -0.65
N LEU A 67 -3.87 6.50 -1.21
CA LEU A 67 -5.11 6.45 -1.97
C LEU A 67 -4.94 5.62 -3.24
N ALA A 68 -3.81 5.77 -3.95
CA ALA A 68 -3.49 4.98 -5.12
C ALA A 68 -3.33 3.49 -4.78
N TYR A 69 -2.64 3.15 -3.68
CA TYR A 69 -2.60 1.77 -3.19
C TYR A 69 -4.01 1.24 -2.93
N CYS A 70 -4.83 1.94 -2.14
CA CYS A 70 -6.20 1.50 -1.84
C CYS A 70 -7.07 1.33 -3.11
N ALA A 71 -6.85 2.15 -4.14
CA ALA A 71 -7.54 2.04 -5.43
C ALA A 71 -7.12 0.79 -6.22
N CYS A 72 -5.82 0.48 -6.28
CA CYS A 72 -5.28 -0.69 -6.98
C CYS A 72 -5.81 -2.03 -6.42
N PHE A 73 -6.07 -2.08 -5.11
CA PHE A 73 -6.54 -3.28 -4.42
C PHE A 73 -8.05 -3.35 -4.21
N TYR A 74 -8.84 -2.44 -4.80
CA TYR A 74 -10.29 -2.51 -4.68
C TYR A 74 -10.90 -3.68 -5.47
N SER A 75 -12.00 -4.21 -4.94
CA SER A 75 -12.66 -5.45 -5.37
C SER A 75 -14.19 -5.27 -5.26
N GLN A 76 -14.92 -5.68 -6.30
CA GLN A 76 -16.38 -5.91 -6.22
C GLN A 76 -16.79 -7.13 -7.05
N GLY A 77 -17.43 -8.09 -6.38
CA GLY A 77 -18.16 -9.21 -6.98
C GLY A 77 -19.53 -8.83 -7.55
N SER A 78 -19.90 -9.54 -8.61
CA SER A 78 -21.20 -9.70 -9.29
C SER A 78 -22.07 -8.47 -9.63
N SER A 79 -22.30 -8.39 -10.94
CA SER A 79 -23.53 -7.98 -11.64
C SER A 79 -23.58 -6.60 -12.31
N LEU A 80 -24.24 -6.69 -13.46
CA LEU A 80 -24.19 -5.88 -14.65
C LEU A 80 -25.12 -4.66 -14.50
N SER A 81 -24.58 -3.48 -14.27
CA SER A 81 -25.13 -2.20 -14.76
C SER A 81 -24.24 -1.03 -14.39
N LEU A 82 -23.54 -0.50 -15.39
CA LEU A 82 -23.16 0.92 -15.58
C LEU A 82 -22.85 1.82 -14.36
N LYS A 83 -22.31 1.29 -13.25
CA LYS A 83 -21.79 2.07 -12.11
C LYS A 83 -20.28 1.84 -12.00
N MET A 84 -19.57 2.72 -12.70
CA MET A 84 -18.14 2.99 -12.68
C MET A 84 -17.18 1.78 -12.79
N TYR A 85 -16.75 1.51 -14.03
CA TYR A 85 -15.64 0.61 -14.42
C TYR A 85 -14.26 1.00 -13.83
N LEU A 86 -14.20 1.97 -12.91
CA LEU A 86 -12.97 2.63 -12.51
C LEU A 86 -12.25 1.94 -11.33
N PHE A 87 -12.78 0.87 -10.72
CA PHE A 87 -12.11 0.29 -9.53
C PHE A 87 -12.08 -1.25 -9.45
N LYS A 88 -12.58 -2.01 -10.44
CA LYS A 88 -12.61 -3.49 -10.37
C LYS A 88 -11.38 -4.13 -11.02
N ILE A 89 -10.21 -4.14 -10.37
CA ILE A 89 -8.97 -4.56 -11.07
C ILE A 89 -8.51 -5.94 -10.64
N SER A 90 -8.10 -6.07 -9.38
CA SER A 90 -7.45 -7.28 -8.86
C SER A 90 -8.39 -8.49 -8.98
N ASP A 91 -9.68 -8.29 -8.75
CA ASP A 91 -10.71 -9.31 -8.90
C ASP A 91 -11.12 -9.61 -10.33
N VAL A 92 -11.03 -8.64 -11.26
CA VAL A 92 -11.30 -8.91 -12.68
C VAL A 92 -10.21 -9.82 -13.22
N MET A 93 -8.96 -9.58 -12.82
CA MET A 93 -7.85 -10.46 -13.15
C MET A 93 -7.97 -11.82 -12.44
N LEU A 94 -8.40 -11.85 -11.17
CA LEU A 94 -8.68 -13.10 -10.45
C LEU A 94 -9.81 -13.91 -11.10
N ALA A 95 -10.91 -13.27 -11.50
CA ALA A 95 -12.09 -13.93 -12.04
C ALA A 95 -11.82 -14.56 -13.42
N HIS A 96 -10.98 -13.93 -14.25
CA HIS A 96 -10.71 -14.41 -15.61
C HIS A 96 -9.42 -15.22 -15.73
N PHE A 97 -8.44 -14.99 -14.85
CA PHE A 97 -7.10 -15.61 -14.94
C PHE A 97 -6.63 -16.28 -13.64
N GLY A 98 -7.50 -16.37 -12.62
CA GLY A 98 -7.19 -16.99 -11.34
C GLY A 98 -6.12 -16.25 -10.54
N TYR A 99 -5.55 -16.93 -9.54
CA TYR A 99 -4.51 -16.37 -8.66
C TYR A 99 -3.24 -15.96 -9.40
N THR A 100 -2.96 -16.56 -10.57
CA THR A 100 -1.86 -16.13 -11.44
C THR A 100 -2.11 -14.73 -11.99
N GLY A 101 -3.34 -14.45 -12.48
CA GLY A 101 -3.70 -13.10 -12.91
C GLY A 101 -3.69 -12.07 -11.78
N LEU A 102 -4.20 -12.46 -10.61
CA LEU A 102 -4.15 -11.63 -9.41
C LEU A 102 -2.70 -11.26 -9.06
N PHE A 103 -1.79 -12.24 -9.03
CA PHE A 103 -0.37 -12.00 -8.75
C PHE A 103 0.24 -10.97 -9.69
N PHE A 104 0.05 -11.10 -11.00
CA PHE A 104 0.59 -10.16 -11.97
C PHE A 104 -0.03 -8.77 -11.86
N ALA A 105 -1.33 -8.69 -11.55
CA ALA A 105 -2.01 -7.42 -11.33
C ALA A 105 -1.41 -6.67 -10.12
N ILE A 106 -1.27 -7.38 -9.00
CA ILE A 106 -0.67 -6.83 -7.78
C ILE A 106 0.77 -6.42 -8.02
N PHE A 107 1.57 -7.29 -8.67
CA PHE A 107 2.96 -7.02 -8.97
C PHE A 107 3.12 -5.74 -9.79
N LEU A 108 2.36 -5.60 -10.89
CA LEU A 108 2.45 -4.43 -11.75
C LEU A 108 2.03 -3.16 -11.02
N HIS A 109 0.92 -3.20 -10.26
CA HIS A 109 0.44 -2.04 -9.51
C HIS A 109 1.39 -1.63 -8.38
N MET A 110 1.93 -2.60 -7.63
CA MET A 110 2.96 -2.31 -6.63
C MET A 110 4.22 -1.75 -7.27
N TYR A 111 4.68 -2.32 -8.38
CA TYR A 111 5.85 -1.82 -9.08
C TYR A 111 5.67 -0.37 -9.54
N ILE A 112 4.52 -0.06 -10.14
CA ILE A 112 4.18 1.31 -10.56
C ILE A 112 4.14 2.25 -9.36
N CYS A 113 3.44 1.87 -8.29
CA CYS A 113 3.33 2.72 -7.10
C CYS A 113 4.70 2.93 -6.44
N HIS A 114 5.52 1.90 -6.25
CA HIS A 114 6.89 2.06 -5.71
C HIS A 114 7.73 3.00 -6.60
N SER A 115 7.68 2.80 -7.92
CA SER A 115 8.46 3.60 -8.87
C SER A 115 8.00 5.07 -8.93
N LEU A 116 6.71 5.34 -8.71
CA LEU A 116 6.12 6.67 -8.89
C LEU A 116 5.84 7.43 -7.61
N ASN A 117 5.80 6.77 -6.45
CA ASN A 117 5.50 7.45 -5.18
C ASN A 117 6.75 8.00 -4.50
N GLU A 118 7.95 7.74 -5.03
CA GLU A 118 9.23 8.14 -4.39
C GLU A 118 9.29 7.73 -2.91
N GLY A 119 8.67 6.60 -2.58
CA GLY A 119 8.57 6.05 -1.22
C GLY A 119 7.53 6.62 -0.29
N HIS A 120 6.65 7.49 -0.78
CA HIS A 120 5.46 7.86 -0.03
C HIS A 120 4.44 6.70 0.00
N GLY A 121 3.54 6.72 0.99
CA GLY A 121 2.56 5.67 1.22
C GLY A 121 3.20 4.39 1.76
N GLU A 122 4.26 4.54 2.55
CA GLU A 122 5.03 3.43 3.11
C GLU A 122 4.17 2.58 4.06
N ASN A 123 4.51 1.30 4.17
CA ASN A 123 3.78 0.39 5.04
C ASN A 123 3.92 0.79 6.51
N MET A 124 2.79 1.01 7.18
CA MET A 124 2.74 1.43 8.59
C MET A 124 3.53 0.52 9.54
N VAL A 125 3.64 -0.77 9.23
CA VAL A 125 4.43 -1.72 10.04
C VAL A 125 5.92 -1.33 10.07
N ILE A 126 6.44 -0.80 8.98
CA ILE A 126 7.83 -0.34 8.83
C ILE A 126 8.02 0.96 9.62
N LEU A 127 7.14 1.92 9.40
CA LEU A 127 7.18 3.23 10.05
C LEU A 127 7.06 3.14 11.58
N MET A 128 6.23 2.22 12.08
CA MET A 128 6.12 1.98 13.52
C MET A 128 7.38 1.31 14.10
N ASP A 129 8.05 0.42 13.36
CA ASP A 129 9.31 -0.18 13.80
C ASP A 129 10.44 0.86 13.84
N GLU A 130 10.49 1.79 12.88
CA GLU A 130 11.40 2.93 12.88
C GLU A 130 11.10 3.88 14.05
N GLY A 131 9.83 4.21 14.30
CA GLY A 131 9.43 4.98 15.47
C GLY A 131 9.80 4.33 16.80
N LEU A 132 9.77 2.99 16.89
CA LEU A 132 10.22 2.25 18.07
C LEU A 132 11.75 2.21 18.23
N LYS A 133 12.53 2.40 17.17
CA LYS A 133 14.00 2.51 17.27
C LYS A 133 14.43 3.89 17.71
N ASN A 134 13.72 4.92 17.25
CA ASN A 134 14.06 6.32 17.48
C ASN A 134 13.41 6.89 18.75
N THR A 135 13.17 6.05 19.77
CA THR A 135 12.47 6.45 21.00
C THR A 135 13.23 7.47 21.85
N GLU A 136 14.53 7.63 21.65
CA GLU A 136 15.35 8.60 22.39
C GLU A 136 15.13 10.04 21.93
N ASN A 137 14.52 10.24 20.76
CA ASN A 137 14.33 11.55 20.18
C ASN A 137 12.93 11.63 19.54
N ASP A 138 11.99 12.20 20.29
CA ASP A 138 10.54 12.25 20.01
C ASP A 138 10.17 12.84 18.63
N ARG A 139 11.12 13.41 17.90
CA ARG A 139 10.91 14.05 16.60
C ARG A 139 10.40 13.07 15.53
N TYR A 140 10.95 11.85 15.42
CA TYR A 140 10.44 10.87 14.44
C TYR A 140 8.98 10.50 14.77
N SER A 141 8.71 10.22 16.05
CA SER A 141 7.35 9.94 16.54
C SER A 141 6.39 11.11 16.27
N SER A 142 6.87 12.35 16.38
CA SER A 142 6.10 13.54 16.02
C SER A 142 5.76 13.57 14.52
N TYR A 143 6.70 13.30 13.62
CA TYR A 143 6.40 13.20 12.17
C TYR A 143 5.37 12.11 11.87
N LEU A 144 5.53 10.94 12.48
CA LEU A 144 4.61 9.82 12.32
C LEU A 144 3.17 10.20 12.73
N VAL A 145 3.00 10.82 13.90
CA VAL A 145 1.68 11.13 14.48
C VAL A 145 1.05 12.40 13.89
N SER A 146 1.85 13.38 13.48
CA SER A 146 1.35 14.68 13.00
C SER A 146 1.16 14.76 11.48
N LEU A 147 1.84 13.91 10.71
CA LEU A 147 1.81 13.95 9.25
C LEU A 147 1.33 12.64 8.63
N ILE A 148 2.02 11.53 8.91
CA ILE A 148 1.80 10.27 8.18
C ILE A 148 0.50 9.58 8.60
N VAL A 149 0.27 9.40 9.91
CA VAL A 149 -0.96 8.79 10.42
C VAL A 149 -2.21 9.60 10.01
N PRO A 150 -2.21 10.94 10.11
CA PRO A 150 -3.30 11.76 9.58
C PRO A 150 -3.51 11.59 8.08
N ALA A 151 -2.46 11.53 7.26
CA ALA A 151 -2.59 11.33 5.81
C ALA A 151 -3.21 9.96 5.46
N HIS A 152 -2.76 8.90 6.11
CA HIS A 152 -3.34 7.57 5.95
C HIS A 152 -4.79 7.50 6.45
N THR A 153 -5.11 8.16 7.56
CA THR A 153 -6.47 8.23 8.10
C THR A 153 -7.40 9.02 7.18
N ALA A 154 -6.95 10.17 6.67
CA ALA A 154 -7.67 10.97 5.69
C ALA A 154 -7.96 10.15 4.42
N THR A 155 -6.99 9.33 3.99
CA THR A 155 -7.16 8.40 2.87
C THR A 155 -8.31 7.45 3.11
N LEU A 156 -8.36 6.79 4.28
CA LEU A 156 -9.44 5.86 4.62
C LEU A 156 -10.80 6.55 4.67
N ILE A 157 -10.88 7.76 5.22
CA ILE A 157 -12.11 8.55 5.27
C ILE A 157 -12.59 8.89 3.86
N VAL A 158 -11.72 9.46 3.03
CA VAL A 158 -12.05 9.83 1.64
C VAL A 158 -12.45 8.59 0.85
N TYR A 159 -11.69 7.51 0.98
CA TYR A 159 -12.00 6.24 0.34
C TYR A 159 -13.38 5.73 0.75
N PHE A 160 -13.69 5.71 2.05
CA PHE A 160 -15.01 5.33 2.54
C PHE A 160 -16.12 6.23 1.98
N LEU A 161 -15.92 7.55 1.94
CA LEU A 161 -16.89 8.48 1.35
C LEU A 161 -17.11 8.20 -0.14
N LEU A 162 -16.05 7.93 -0.90
CA LEU A 162 -16.15 7.56 -2.32
C LEU A 162 -16.93 6.25 -2.48
N LEU A 163 -16.68 5.25 -1.64
CA LEU A 163 -17.44 3.99 -1.67
C LEU A 163 -18.94 4.23 -1.44
N ASN A 164 -19.31 5.10 -0.51
CA ASN A 164 -20.72 5.42 -0.25
C ASN A 164 -21.35 6.27 -1.36
N LEU A 165 -20.65 7.31 -1.82
CA LEU A 165 -21.16 8.24 -2.81
C LEU A 165 -21.50 7.55 -4.13
N PHE A 166 -20.65 6.61 -4.55
CA PHE A 166 -20.83 5.87 -5.79
C PHE A 166 -21.58 4.55 -5.60
N ASP A 167 -22.11 4.28 -4.40
CA ASP A 167 -22.81 3.03 -4.07
C ASP A 167 -21.95 1.79 -4.41
N MET A 168 -20.63 1.94 -4.23
CA MET A 168 -19.61 0.91 -4.42
C MET A 168 -19.41 0.13 -3.12
N ILE A 169 -20.44 0.01 -2.29
CA ILE A 169 -20.34 -0.80 -1.08
C ILE A 169 -20.65 -2.23 -1.52
N PRO A 170 -19.70 -3.18 -1.37
CA PRO A 170 -19.89 -4.54 -1.84
C PRO A 170 -21.16 -5.17 -1.25
N THR A 171 -22.06 -5.57 -2.15
CA THR A 171 -23.22 -6.42 -1.84
C THR A 171 -22.79 -7.89 -1.99
N GLN A 172 -22.24 -8.46 -0.90
CA GLN A 172 -21.93 -9.90 -0.66
C GLN A 172 -20.77 -10.49 -1.51
N PRO A 173 -19.92 -11.44 -1.06
CA PRO A 173 -19.97 -12.35 0.11
C PRO A 173 -18.81 -12.22 1.13
N PHE A 174 -17.82 -11.33 0.91
CA PHE A 174 -16.68 -11.10 1.84
C PHE A 174 -17.14 -10.72 3.25
N CYS A 175 -18.29 -10.06 3.33
CA CYS A 175 -18.81 -9.49 4.56
C CYS A 175 -19.87 -10.38 5.25
N GLU A 176 -20.30 -11.48 4.62
CA GLU A 176 -21.13 -12.47 5.29
C GLU A 176 -20.22 -13.24 6.26
N ASN A 177 -20.59 -13.22 7.54
CA ASN A 177 -20.00 -13.75 8.79
C ASN A 177 -19.06 -14.99 8.75
N SER A 178 -18.81 -15.61 7.61
CA SER A 178 -17.88 -16.72 7.37
C SER A 178 -16.38 -16.39 7.52
N VAL A 179 -15.97 -15.11 7.53
CA VAL A 179 -14.54 -14.74 7.69
C VAL A 179 -14.05 -14.86 9.13
N LEU A 180 -14.95 -14.86 10.14
CA LEU A 180 -14.56 -14.80 11.55
C LEU A 180 -15.02 -15.96 12.44
N GLU A 181 -15.87 -16.91 12.01
CA GLU A 181 -16.44 -17.87 12.98
C GLU A 181 -15.66 -19.19 13.14
N PRO A 182 -15.07 -19.81 12.08
CA PRO A 182 -14.19 -20.98 12.24
C PRO A 182 -12.70 -20.71 11.91
N ILE A 183 -12.36 -19.54 11.35
CA ILE A 183 -11.07 -19.29 10.66
C ILE A 183 -10.17 -18.31 11.44
N VAL A 184 -10.60 -17.75 12.58
CA VAL A 184 -9.84 -16.72 13.32
C VAL A 184 -8.40 -17.14 13.60
N ILE A 185 -8.16 -18.40 13.97
CA ILE A 185 -6.80 -18.91 14.20
C ILE A 185 -5.97 -18.82 12.91
N VAL A 186 -6.53 -19.23 11.77
CA VAL A 186 -5.87 -19.14 10.47
C VAL A 186 -5.63 -17.68 10.08
N VAL A 187 -6.59 -16.79 10.34
CA VAL A 187 -6.42 -15.33 10.14
C VAL A 187 -5.29 -14.78 11.00
N ILE A 188 -5.25 -15.18 12.27
CA ILE A 188 -4.22 -14.73 13.22
C ILE A 188 -2.84 -15.19 12.75
N VAL A 189 -2.72 -16.49 12.49
CA VAL A 189 -1.50 -17.15 12.04
C VAL A 189 -1.03 -16.54 10.72
N CYS A 190 -1.93 -16.37 9.75
CA CYS A 190 -1.61 -15.78 8.46
C CYS A 190 -1.17 -14.31 8.59
N GLY A 191 -1.88 -13.49 9.37
CA GLY A 191 -1.52 -12.09 9.60
C GLY A 191 -0.13 -11.94 10.24
N PHE A 192 0.15 -12.75 11.26
CA PHE A 192 1.45 -12.80 11.92
C PHE A 192 2.56 -13.26 10.97
N PHE A 193 2.39 -14.39 10.27
CA PHE A 193 3.42 -14.92 9.37
C PHE A 193 3.66 -14.02 8.17
N CYS A 194 2.63 -13.39 7.61
CA CYS A 194 2.81 -12.46 6.49
C CYS A 194 3.65 -11.24 6.93
N GLY A 195 3.41 -10.69 8.12
CA GLY A 195 4.25 -9.62 8.68
C GLY A 195 5.70 -10.07 8.93
N ALA A 196 5.88 -11.28 9.47
CA ALA A 196 7.20 -11.85 9.73
C ALA A 196 8.00 -12.14 8.45
N VAL A 197 7.34 -12.69 7.41
CA VAL A 197 7.95 -12.95 6.10
C VAL A 197 8.31 -11.64 5.43
N LEU A 198 7.42 -10.64 5.47
CA LEU A 198 7.69 -9.33 4.91
C LEU A 198 8.96 -8.73 5.51
N HIS A 199 9.11 -8.79 6.84
CA HIS A 199 10.34 -8.38 7.53
C HIS A 199 11.57 -9.17 7.06
N ALA A 200 11.49 -10.50 7.09
CA ALA A 200 12.62 -11.39 6.83
C ALA A 200 13.20 -11.24 5.41
N VAL A 201 12.37 -10.81 4.46
CA VAL A 201 12.75 -10.64 3.06
C VAL A 201 13.06 -9.18 2.72
N LEU A 202 12.20 -8.21 3.08
CA LEU A 202 12.43 -6.79 2.71
C LEU A 202 13.72 -6.24 3.33
N ARG A 203 14.04 -6.61 4.57
CA ARG A 203 15.26 -6.11 5.26
C ARG A 203 16.58 -6.49 4.60
N ARG A 204 16.57 -7.39 3.62
CA ARG A 204 17.78 -7.82 2.91
C ARG A 204 18.19 -6.85 1.81
N PHE A 205 17.30 -5.96 1.40
CA PHE A 205 17.47 -5.06 0.26
C PHE A 205 17.51 -3.62 0.77
N HIS A 206 18.49 -2.86 0.29
CA HIS A 206 18.53 -1.42 0.53
C HIS A 206 17.56 -0.73 -0.42
N ARG A 207 17.00 0.38 0.03
CA ARG A 207 16.06 1.16 -0.80
C ARG A 207 16.73 1.70 -2.07
N ASP A 208 17.99 2.09 -1.96
CA ASP A 208 18.80 2.58 -3.08
C ASP A 208 19.33 1.48 -4.00
N ASP A 209 19.03 0.21 -3.71
CA ASP A 209 19.39 -0.88 -4.61
C ASP A 209 18.62 -0.72 -5.93
N LYS A 210 19.31 -0.81 -7.07
CA LYS A 210 18.73 -0.68 -8.42
C LYS A 210 17.47 -1.54 -8.67
N TYR A 211 17.37 -2.68 -7.98
CA TYR A 211 16.27 -3.64 -8.14
C TYR A 211 15.25 -3.58 -7.00
N HIS A 212 15.37 -2.61 -6.09
CA HIS A 212 14.54 -2.50 -4.89
C HIS A 212 13.05 -2.49 -5.24
N ASP A 213 12.61 -1.61 -6.14
CA ASP A 213 11.19 -1.47 -6.48
C ASP A 213 10.58 -2.75 -7.05
N VAL A 214 11.35 -3.43 -7.91
CA VAL A 214 10.95 -4.71 -8.53
C VAL A 214 10.86 -5.81 -7.48
N VAL A 215 11.88 -5.93 -6.62
CA VAL A 215 11.97 -6.98 -5.60
C VAL A 215 10.90 -6.76 -4.53
N SER A 216 10.75 -5.53 -4.04
CA SER A 216 9.71 -5.16 -3.08
C SER A 216 8.32 -5.44 -3.65
N ALA A 217 8.05 -5.02 -4.89
CA ALA A 217 6.77 -5.31 -5.55
C ALA A 217 6.51 -6.81 -5.69
N LEU A 218 7.54 -7.61 -5.99
CA LEU A 218 7.44 -9.07 -6.09
C LEU A 218 7.09 -9.70 -4.74
N ILE A 219 7.72 -9.24 -3.65
CA ILE A 219 7.46 -9.73 -2.30
C ILE A 219 6.03 -9.40 -1.88
N TYR A 220 5.60 -8.16 -2.06
CA TYR A 220 4.21 -7.76 -1.78
C TYR A 220 3.22 -8.57 -2.63
N ALA A 221 3.49 -8.78 -3.92
CA ALA A 221 2.64 -9.59 -4.78
C ALA A 221 2.51 -11.04 -4.30
N ALA A 222 3.61 -11.66 -3.89
CA ALA A 222 3.60 -13.02 -3.35
C ALA A 222 2.82 -13.11 -2.04
N VAL A 223 3.10 -12.22 -1.09
CA VAL A 223 2.46 -12.19 0.24
C VAL A 223 0.97 -11.90 0.11
N PHE A 224 0.58 -10.91 -0.69
CA PHE A 224 -0.81 -10.51 -0.86
C PHE A 224 -1.63 -11.55 -1.62
N THR A 225 -1.07 -12.15 -2.67
CA THR A 225 -1.76 -13.22 -3.41
C THR A 225 -1.96 -14.43 -2.51
N PHE A 226 -0.94 -14.80 -1.73
CA PHE A 226 -1.01 -15.89 -0.76
C PHE A 226 -2.06 -15.62 0.33
N SER A 227 -2.01 -14.46 0.98
CA SER A 227 -2.97 -14.13 2.04
C SER A 227 -4.40 -14.03 1.49
N HIS A 228 -4.57 -13.50 0.29
CA HIS A 228 -5.88 -13.47 -0.36
C HIS A 228 -6.39 -14.89 -0.65
N ALA A 229 -5.51 -15.81 -1.06
CA ALA A 229 -5.89 -17.20 -1.29
C ALA A 229 -6.30 -17.95 -0.01
N VAL A 230 -5.63 -17.68 1.12
CA VAL A 230 -5.85 -18.39 2.37
C VAL A 230 -7.00 -17.79 3.19
N ILE A 231 -7.06 -16.46 3.28
CA ILE A 231 -7.99 -15.75 4.19
C ILE A 231 -8.84 -14.68 3.49
N GLY A 232 -8.75 -14.55 2.16
CA GLY A 232 -9.58 -13.63 1.38
C GLY A 232 -9.19 -12.15 1.47
N ILE A 233 -8.07 -11.81 2.15
CA ILE A 233 -7.60 -10.44 2.33
C ILE A 233 -6.11 -10.29 2.03
N TYR A 234 -5.70 -9.08 1.66
CA TYR A 234 -4.30 -8.69 1.56
C TYR A 234 -3.75 -8.41 2.97
N ALA A 235 -3.01 -9.35 3.54
CA ALA A 235 -2.38 -9.23 4.86
C ALA A 235 -1.04 -8.49 4.76
N ALA A 236 -0.39 -8.24 5.89
CA ALA A 236 0.90 -7.54 6.03
C ALA A 236 0.92 -6.03 5.77
N HIS A 237 -0.13 -5.44 5.18
CA HIS A 237 -0.25 -3.98 5.02
C HIS A 237 -1.54 -3.43 5.64
N PRO A 238 -1.51 -3.00 6.92
CA PRO A 238 -2.70 -2.69 7.71
C PRO A 238 -3.72 -1.75 7.04
N PHE A 239 -3.27 -0.67 6.41
CA PHE A 239 -4.15 0.31 5.78
C PHE A 239 -4.82 -0.17 4.48
N ILE A 240 -4.14 -1.00 3.68
CA ILE A 240 -4.74 -1.66 2.51
C ILE A 240 -5.75 -2.71 2.98
N THR A 241 -5.45 -3.45 4.04
CA THR A 241 -6.42 -4.39 4.64
C THR A 241 -7.64 -3.65 5.18
N LEU A 242 -7.43 -2.51 5.85
CA LEU A 242 -8.50 -1.74 6.47
C LEU A 242 -9.41 -1.07 5.44
N SER A 243 -8.86 -0.54 4.35
CA SER A 243 -9.67 0.02 3.25
C SER A 243 -10.62 -1.02 2.66
N ARG A 244 -10.20 -2.29 2.61
CA ARG A 244 -11.06 -3.43 2.24
C ARG A 244 -12.15 -3.71 3.25
N LEU A 245 -11.79 -3.76 4.54
CA LEU A 245 -12.78 -3.96 5.61
C LEU A 245 -13.85 -2.87 5.57
N LEU A 246 -13.48 -1.60 5.33
CA LEU A 246 -14.43 -0.47 5.28
C LEU A 246 -15.54 -0.68 4.24
N GLY A 247 -15.25 -1.37 3.13
CA GLY A 247 -16.28 -1.80 2.17
C GLY A 247 -17.34 -2.72 2.77
N CYS A 248 -17.05 -3.40 3.87
CA CYS A 248 -17.95 -4.32 4.56
C CYS A 248 -18.67 -3.75 5.78
N MET A 249 -18.60 -2.44 6.00
CA MET A 249 -19.21 -1.83 7.20
C MET A 249 -20.73 -2.03 7.28
N LYS A 250 -21.44 -2.12 6.15
CA LYS A 250 -22.90 -2.28 6.14
C LYS A 250 -23.36 -3.72 6.44
N SER A 251 -22.47 -4.69 6.39
CA SER A 251 -22.79 -6.11 6.39
C SER A 251 -22.23 -6.85 7.61
N ILE A 252 -21.17 -6.32 8.22
CA ILE A 252 -20.65 -6.79 9.51
C ILE A 252 -21.39 -6.06 10.64
N ASN A 253 -21.80 -6.79 11.69
CA ASN A 253 -22.36 -6.20 12.89
C ASN A 253 -21.36 -5.23 13.53
N ILE A 254 -21.78 -4.00 13.81
CA ILE A 254 -20.93 -2.94 14.39
C ILE A 254 -20.25 -3.37 15.70
N ASN A 255 -20.85 -4.29 16.46
CA ASN A 255 -20.26 -4.81 17.69
C ASN A 255 -19.11 -5.81 17.44
N SER A 256 -19.06 -6.41 16.26
CA SER A 256 -18.02 -7.36 15.86
C SER A 256 -16.85 -6.71 15.15
N TRP A 257 -16.98 -5.44 14.73
CA TRP A 257 -15.98 -4.65 14.01
C TRP A 257 -14.62 -4.45 14.73
N PRO A 258 -14.57 -4.26 16.05
CA PRO A 258 -13.30 -4.04 16.74
C PRO A 258 -12.34 -5.22 16.62
N ILE A 259 -12.85 -6.45 16.53
CA ILE A 259 -12.03 -7.67 16.49
C ILE A 259 -11.20 -7.79 15.20
N PRO A 260 -11.79 -7.80 13.98
CA PRO A 260 -11.01 -7.85 12.74
C PRO A 260 -10.13 -6.60 12.59
N PHE A 261 -10.61 -5.43 13.01
CA PHE A 261 -9.80 -4.22 13.01
C PHE A 261 -8.51 -4.40 13.82
N ILE A 262 -8.61 -4.85 15.08
CA ILE A 262 -7.45 -5.06 15.95
C ILE A 262 -6.53 -6.14 15.35
N ILE A 263 -7.10 -7.27 14.92
CA ILE A 263 -6.34 -8.39 14.35
C ILE A 263 -5.49 -7.93 13.15
N HIS A 264 -6.08 -7.20 12.20
CA HIS A 264 -5.40 -6.81 10.98
C HIS A 264 -4.45 -5.61 11.14
N MET A 265 -4.65 -4.78 12.16
CA MET A 265 -3.73 -3.70 12.48
C MET A 265 -2.52 -4.19 13.30
N THR A 266 -2.76 -5.09 14.27
CA THR A 266 -1.74 -5.46 15.27
C THR A 266 -0.91 -6.67 14.88
N LEU A 267 -1.49 -7.70 14.25
CA LEU A 267 -0.76 -8.95 14.01
C LEU A 267 0.37 -8.84 12.97
N PRO A 268 0.20 -8.12 11.85
CA PRO A 268 1.32 -7.86 10.95
C PRO A 268 2.51 -7.22 11.67
N PHE A 269 2.23 -6.29 12.58
CA PHE A 269 3.24 -5.59 13.36
C PHE A 269 3.92 -6.51 14.38
N LEU A 270 3.16 -7.36 15.08
CA LEU A 270 3.71 -8.36 16.00
C LEU A 270 4.59 -9.37 15.25
N GLY A 271 4.17 -9.82 14.07
CA GLY A 271 4.97 -10.69 13.22
C GLY A 271 6.27 -10.04 12.77
N TRP A 272 6.21 -8.77 12.37
CA TRP A 272 7.37 -7.98 11.98
C TRP A 272 8.39 -7.82 13.13
N ILE A 273 7.95 -7.40 14.31
CA ILE A 273 8.82 -7.26 15.49
C ILE A 273 9.41 -8.62 15.89
N PHE A 274 8.60 -9.68 15.86
CA PHE A 274 9.06 -11.02 16.20
C PHE A 274 10.19 -11.46 15.27
N ALA A 275 10.01 -11.31 13.96
CA ALA A 275 11.06 -11.58 12.97
C ALA A 275 12.32 -10.75 13.22
N SER A 276 12.16 -9.45 13.51
CA SER A 276 13.24 -8.52 13.89
C SER A 276 14.09 -9.03 15.04
N LYS A 277 13.46 -9.54 16.10
CA LYS A 277 14.16 -10.01 17.30
C LYS A 277 14.73 -11.42 17.14
N MET A 278 14.02 -12.31 16.45
CA MET A 278 14.39 -13.72 16.35
C MET A 278 15.46 -14.00 15.30
N LEU A 279 15.45 -13.28 14.18
CA LEU A 279 16.37 -13.57 13.07
C LEU A 279 17.81 -13.11 13.33
N ARG A 280 18.09 -12.39 14.45
CA ARG A 280 19.40 -11.76 14.74
C ARG A 280 20.04 -11.13 13.50
N THR A 281 19.20 -10.65 12.59
CA THR A 281 19.64 -10.11 11.32
C THR A 281 20.38 -8.81 11.63
N PRO A 282 21.51 -8.53 10.96
CA PRO A 282 22.20 -7.25 11.08
C PRO A 282 21.20 -6.09 10.88
N PRO A 283 21.54 -4.86 11.34
CA PRO A 283 20.66 -3.71 11.22
C PRO A 283 20.06 -3.63 9.82
N SER A 284 18.75 -3.38 9.78
CA SER A 284 17.95 -3.33 8.56
C SER A 284 18.67 -2.54 7.49
N LYS A 285 18.82 -3.10 6.30
CA LYS A 285 19.20 -2.30 5.13
C LYS A 285 17.99 -1.54 4.56
N TYR A 286 16.79 -1.96 4.91
CA TYR A 286 15.58 -1.29 4.49
C TYR A 286 15.28 -0.13 5.44
N GLU A 287 15.22 1.07 4.89
CA GLU A 287 14.86 2.32 5.57
C GLU A 287 13.81 3.05 4.73
N SER A 288 12.76 3.55 5.39
CA SER A 288 11.80 4.41 4.72
C SER A 288 12.44 5.76 4.35
N ILE A 289 11.81 6.49 3.43
CA ILE A 289 12.22 7.88 3.13
C ILE A 289 12.17 8.78 4.38
N TRP A 290 11.30 8.45 5.33
CA TRP A 290 11.15 9.19 6.57
C TRP A 290 12.31 8.95 7.52
N GLN A 291 12.83 7.72 7.56
CA GLN A 291 14.05 7.41 8.30
C GLN A 291 15.26 8.11 7.68
N GLN A 292 15.41 8.05 6.35
CA GLN A 292 16.50 8.73 5.66
C GLN A 292 16.51 10.24 5.92
N ARG A 293 15.35 10.91 5.77
CA ARG A 293 15.24 12.36 6.07
C ARG A 293 15.50 12.68 7.54
N TYR A 294 15.05 11.81 8.44
CA TYR A 294 15.31 11.98 9.87
C TYR A 294 16.80 11.88 10.21
N ASP A 295 17.51 10.94 9.59
CA ASP A 295 18.94 10.77 9.78
C ASP A 295 19.74 11.92 9.15
N GLU A 296 19.33 12.42 7.97
CA GLU A 296 19.88 13.63 7.36
C GLU A 296 19.72 14.87 8.26
N GLU A 297 18.54 15.10 8.83
CA GLU A 297 18.30 16.20 9.78
C GLU A 297 19.18 16.09 11.04
N LEU A 298 19.41 14.87 11.54
CA LEU A 298 20.28 14.62 12.69
C LEU A 298 21.75 14.92 12.38
N GLU A 299 22.22 14.55 11.20
CA GLU A 299 23.58 14.85 10.74
C GLU A 299 23.79 16.35 10.57
N ASP A 300 22.84 17.06 9.96
CA ASP A 300 22.89 18.51 9.79
C ASP A 300 22.98 19.23 11.14
N GLU A 301 22.17 18.82 12.14
CA GLU A 301 22.23 19.38 13.50
C GLU A 301 23.53 19.07 14.24
N LEU A 302 24.13 17.90 13.96
CA LEU A 302 25.41 17.54 14.54
C LEU A 302 26.52 18.41 13.93
N ASN A 303 26.50 18.60 12.61
CA ASN A 303 27.46 19.45 11.90
C ASN A 303 27.35 20.90 12.36
N GLU A 304 26.15 21.45 12.49
CA GLU A 304 25.94 22.82 13.01
C GLU A 304 26.49 22.98 14.43
N ARG A 305 26.31 21.96 15.30
CA ARG A 305 26.89 21.97 16.65
C ARG A 305 28.41 21.92 16.66
N ILE A 306 29.02 21.14 15.77
CA ILE A 306 30.47 21.07 15.62
C ILE A 306 31.01 22.42 15.14
N ASP A 307 30.38 23.04 14.15
CA ASP A 307 30.77 24.34 13.61
C ASP A 307 30.70 25.43 14.68
N LEU A 308 29.60 25.49 15.44
CA LEU A 308 29.46 26.44 16.55
C LEU A 308 30.50 26.23 17.65
N GLN A 309 30.84 24.97 17.99
CA GLN A 309 31.92 24.68 18.94
C GLN A 309 33.28 25.11 18.40
N GLN A 310 33.53 24.92 17.11
CA GLN A 310 34.78 25.30 16.47
C GLN A 310 34.93 26.83 16.38
N GLU A 311 33.84 27.56 16.11
CA GLU A 311 33.81 29.02 16.17
C GLU A 311 34.07 29.54 17.59
N GLN A 312 33.43 28.96 18.61
CA GLN A 312 33.66 29.31 20.01
C GLN A 312 35.10 29.04 20.43
N TRP A 313 35.66 27.91 20.02
CA TRP A 313 37.06 27.58 20.26
C TRP A 313 37.99 28.61 19.60
N ASN A 314 37.77 28.93 18.32
CA ASN A 314 38.57 29.92 17.59
C ASN A 314 38.47 31.33 18.20
N HIS A 315 37.28 31.74 18.64
CA HIS A 315 37.09 32.99 19.38
C HIS A 315 37.80 32.99 20.74
N GLY A 316 37.74 31.88 21.47
CA GLY A 316 38.44 31.71 22.75
C GLY A 316 39.96 31.75 22.63
N TYR A 317 40.51 31.26 21.51
CA TYR A 317 41.95 31.34 21.21
C TYR A 317 42.40 32.76 20.84
N ASN A 318 41.57 33.53 20.12
CA ASN A 318 41.86 34.92 19.77
C ASN A 318 41.82 35.88 20.98
N LEU A 319 41.20 35.46 22.09
CA LEU A 319 41.13 36.21 23.34
C LEU A 319 42.23 35.84 24.36
N ARG A 320 43.04 34.80 24.11
CA ARG A 320 44.21 34.52 24.96
C ARG A 320 45.33 35.49 24.58
N PRO A 321 45.80 36.36 25.49
CA PRO A 321 46.95 37.19 25.21
C PRO A 321 48.14 36.27 24.88
N ARG A 322 48.73 36.49 23.70
CA ARG A 322 50.04 35.92 23.36
C ARG A 322 51.02 36.43 24.41
N ASN A 323 51.32 35.60 25.40
CA ASN A 323 52.43 35.83 26.32
C ASN A 323 53.71 35.65 25.50
N ASN A 324 54.15 36.73 24.86
CA ASN A 324 55.47 36.83 24.28
C ASN A 324 56.46 36.87 25.46
N ARG A 325 57.09 35.72 25.74
CA ARG A 325 58.29 35.65 26.58
C ARG A 325 59.52 36.03 25.79
#